data_AF-A0A7L3M5L2-F1
#
_entry.id   AF-A0A7L3M5L2-F1
#
_cell.length_a   1.000
_cell.length_b   1.000
_cell.length_c   1.000
_cell.angle_alpha   90.00
_cell.angle_beta   90.00
_cell.angle_gamma   90.00
#
_symmetry.space_group_name_H-M   'P 1'
#
loop_
_entity.id
_entity.type
_entity.pdbx_description
1 polymer ?
#
loop_
_entity_poly.entity_id
_entity_poly.type
_entity_poly.pdbx_seq_one_letter_code
_entity_poly.pdbx_strand_id
1 'polypeptide(L)'
;DLCRQDKTCDYYLSIDADVVLTNPKTLRILIEQNRKIIAPLVTRHGKLWSNFWGALSPDGYYARSEDYVDIVQGNRVGVWNIPYMANIYLIKGQTLRSEMKEKNYFMRDKLDPDMALCRNAREMGVFMYITNRHEFGRLLSTANYNTSHYNNDLWQIFENPVDWKETYINPNYSKIFTDNIVEQPCPDVFWFPIFSDTACDELVEEMEHFGQWSGGKHQDSRISGGYENVPTDDIHMKQIGLDNEWLHFIREFIAPVTLKVFAGYYTKGYALLNFVVKYSPDRQRSLRPHHDSSTFTINIALNKVGEDFQ
;
A
#
# COMPACT_ATOMS: atom_id res chain seq x y z
N ASP A 1 13.01 19.44 -19.27
CA ASP A 1 13.71 20.64 -19.81
C ASP A 1 12.93 21.96 -19.69
N LEU A 2 11.62 21.95 -19.36
CA LEU A 2 10.80 23.16 -19.28
C LEU A 2 11.30 24.20 -18.27
N CYS A 3 11.60 23.80 -17.02
CA CYS A 3 12.04 24.73 -15.98
C CYS A 3 13.40 25.40 -16.27
N ARG A 4 14.30 24.72 -17.00
CA ARG A 4 15.58 25.31 -17.40
C ARG A 4 15.38 26.41 -18.45
N GLN A 5 14.47 26.20 -19.40
CA GLN A 5 14.21 27.13 -20.49
C GLN A 5 13.33 28.30 -20.05
N ASP A 6 12.48 28.08 -19.04
CA ASP A 6 11.59 29.09 -18.49
C ASP A 6 12.23 29.88 -17.33
N LYS A 7 12.42 31.18 -17.52
CA LYS A 7 12.95 32.07 -16.47
C LYS A 7 11.96 32.29 -15.32
N THR A 8 10.66 32.06 -15.54
CA THR A 8 9.62 32.20 -14.51
C THR A 8 9.53 30.97 -13.61
N CYS A 9 10.17 29.86 -13.98
CA CYS A 9 10.28 28.69 -13.14
C CYS A 9 11.36 28.89 -12.06
N ASP A 10 10.92 29.12 -10.82
CA ASP A 10 11.80 29.30 -9.66
C ASP A 10 12.31 27.98 -9.09
N TYR A 11 11.50 26.93 -9.15
CA TYR A 11 11.80 25.61 -8.59
C TYR A 11 11.28 24.48 -9.48
N TYR A 12 12.05 23.40 -9.55
CA TYR A 12 11.69 22.15 -10.19
C TYR A 12 11.57 21.06 -9.12
N LEU A 13 10.36 20.55 -8.90
CA LEU A 13 10.11 19.38 -8.05
C LEU A 13 9.99 18.16 -8.97
N SER A 14 10.86 17.18 -8.79
CA SER A 14 10.69 15.83 -9.33
C SER A 14 10.09 14.95 -8.25
N ILE A 15 9.07 14.16 -8.61
CA ILE A 15 8.45 13.16 -7.74
C ILE A 15 8.08 11.94 -8.59
N ASP A 16 8.56 10.78 -8.16
CA ASP A 16 8.27 9.50 -8.77
C ASP A 16 6.97 8.92 -8.20
N ALA A 17 6.32 8.04 -8.97
CA ALA A 17 5.02 7.48 -8.61
C ALA A 17 5.04 6.58 -7.37
N ASP A 18 6.22 6.10 -6.96
CA ASP A 18 6.40 5.27 -5.77
C ASP A 18 6.61 6.08 -4.49
N VAL A 19 6.45 7.41 -4.54
CA VAL A 19 6.52 8.30 -3.38
C VAL A 19 5.13 8.64 -2.86
N VAL A 20 4.87 8.30 -1.60
CA VAL A 20 3.64 8.69 -0.90
C VAL A 20 3.96 9.80 0.09
N LEU A 21 3.57 11.04 -0.26
CA LEU A 21 3.71 12.19 0.63
C LEU A 21 2.55 12.27 1.61
N THR A 22 2.81 12.00 2.89
CA THR A 22 1.83 12.17 3.97
C THR A 22 1.83 13.60 4.52
N ASN A 23 2.90 14.36 4.30
CA ASN A 23 3.01 15.74 4.78
C ASN A 23 2.64 16.75 3.67
N PRO A 24 1.47 17.42 3.75
CA PRO A 24 1.02 18.36 2.71
C PRO A 24 1.88 19.64 2.66
N LYS A 25 2.74 19.87 3.66
CA LYS A 25 3.65 21.03 3.72
C LYS A 25 5.03 20.75 3.10
N THR A 26 5.25 19.55 2.54
CA THR A 26 6.55 19.11 2.02
C THR A 26 7.21 20.15 1.11
N LEU A 27 6.53 20.59 0.04
CA LEU A 27 7.10 21.55 -0.90
C LEU A 27 7.52 22.87 -0.23
N ARG A 28 6.67 23.40 0.66
CA ARG A 28 6.96 24.63 1.40
C ARG A 28 8.19 24.46 2.30
N ILE A 29 8.26 23.36 3.05
CA ILE A 29 9.37 23.07 3.97
C ILE A 29 10.69 22.97 3.19
N LEU A 30 10.69 22.33 2.02
CA LEU A 30 11.87 22.19 1.16
C LEU A 30 12.34 23.55 0.61
N ILE A 31 11.41 24.40 0.17
CA ILE A 31 11.72 25.77 -0.30
C ILE A 31 12.34 26.60 0.83
N GLU A 32 11.80 26.52 2.04
CA GLU A 32 12.28 27.25 3.23
C GLU A 32 13.73 26.85 3.62
N GLN A 33 14.22 25.67 3.24
CA GLN A 33 15.62 25.29 3.47
C GLN A 33 16.61 26.04 2.58
N ASN A 34 16.15 26.75 1.54
CA ASN A 34 16.96 27.63 0.69
C ASN A 34 18.19 26.93 0.05
N ARG A 35 18.10 25.62 -0.23
CA ARG A 35 19.18 24.82 -0.84
C ARG A 35 19.07 24.79 -2.37
N LYS A 36 20.21 24.56 -3.05
CA LYS A 36 20.25 24.41 -4.52
C LYS A 36 19.51 23.15 -4.97
N ILE A 37 19.81 22.04 -4.31
CA ILE A 37 19.19 20.74 -4.51
C ILE A 37 18.87 20.17 -3.13
N ILE A 38 17.62 19.77 -2.88
CA ILE A 38 17.20 19.17 -1.62
C ILE A 38 16.09 18.13 -1.81
N ALA A 39 16.21 17.00 -1.13
CA ALA A 39 15.20 15.96 -1.05
C ALA A 39 14.64 15.85 0.38
N PRO A 40 13.34 15.53 0.54
CA PRO A 40 12.81 15.02 1.79
C PRO A 40 13.21 13.56 1.96
N LEU A 41 13.54 13.15 3.20
CA LEU A 41 13.75 11.74 3.50
C LEU A 41 12.41 10.99 3.43
N VAL A 42 12.36 9.98 2.57
CA VAL A 42 11.28 8.99 2.50
C VAL A 42 11.88 7.57 2.54
N THR A 43 11.21 6.69 3.27
CA THR A 43 11.69 5.32 3.57
C THR A 43 10.63 4.30 3.21
N ARG A 44 11.04 3.08 2.82
CA ARG A 44 10.10 1.95 2.78
C ARG A 44 9.67 1.58 4.19
N HIS A 45 8.38 1.35 4.39
CA HIS A 45 7.82 1.04 5.71
C HIS A 45 8.52 -0.17 6.34
N GLY A 46 8.93 -0.05 7.60
CA GLY A 46 9.60 -1.12 8.36
C GLY A 46 10.99 -1.52 7.85
N LYS A 47 11.58 -0.80 6.88
CA LYS A 47 12.87 -1.12 6.26
C LYS A 47 13.81 0.09 6.32
N LEU A 48 15.11 -0.17 6.19
CA LEU A 48 16.13 0.90 6.10
C LEU A 48 16.27 1.50 4.70
N TRP A 49 15.67 0.88 3.69
CA TRP A 49 15.77 1.34 2.30
C TRP A 49 15.07 2.70 2.15
N SER A 50 15.79 3.68 1.61
CA SER A 50 15.36 5.08 1.52
C SER A 50 15.88 5.73 0.24
N ASN A 51 15.39 6.92 -0.05
CA ASN A 51 15.68 7.67 -1.27
C ASN A 51 17.04 8.40 -1.28
N PHE A 52 18.02 7.96 -0.47
CA PHE A 52 19.37 8.51 -0.48
C PHE A 52 20.45 7.47 -0.16
N TRP A 53 21.69 7.76 -0.56
CA TRP A 53 22.87 7.03 -0.08
C TRP A 53 23.75 7.97 0.72
N GLY A 54 24.29 7.50 1.84
CA GLY A 54 25.22 8.29 2.67
C GLY A 54 26.68 8.22 2.21
N ALA A 55 27.05 7.17 1.46
CA ALA A 55 28.40 6.99 0.95
C ALA A 55 28.39 6.33 -0.44
N LEU A 56 29.53 6.37 -1.12
CA LEU A 56 29.78 5.66 -2.37
C LEU A 56 30.94 4.68 -2.22
N SER A 57 30.87 3.56 -2.94
CA SER A 57 32.03 2.70 -3.16
C SER A 57 33.06 3.39 -4.05
N PRO A 58 34.31 2.88 -4.14
CA PRO A 58 35.31 3.41 -5.08
C PRO A 58 34.83 3.44 -6.54
N ASP A 59 33.95 2.52 -6.91
CA ASP A 59 33.36 2.42 -8.25
C ASP A 59 32.15 3.36 -8.46
N GLY A 60 31.78 4.15 -7.43
CA GLY A 60 30.68 5.11 -7.50
C GLY A 60 29.28 4.54 -7.25
N TYR A 61 29.18 3.30 -6.77
CA TYR A 61 27.92 2.63 -6.42
C TYR A 61 27.58 2.79 -4.94
N TYR A 62 26.44 2.24 -4.50
CA TYR A 62 25.98 2.28 -3.13
C TYR A 62 27.05 1.81 -2.13
N ALA A 63 27.28 2.62 -1.10
CA ALA A 63 27.91 2.19 0.14
C ALA A 63 27.12 2.78 1.33
N ARG A 64 27.07 2.03 2.43
CA ARG A 64 26.44 2.50 3.66
C ARG A 64 27.41 3.41 4.41
N SER A 65 26.99 4.63 4.73
CA SER A 65 27.75 5.51 5.63
C SER A 65 27.56 5.09 7.10
N GLU A 66 28.49 5.50 7.96
CA GLU A 66 28.45 5.23 9.40
C GLU A 66 27.17 5.77 10.07
N ASP A 67 26.70 6.93 9.64
CA ASP A 67 25.53 7.64 10.17
C ASP A 67 24.21 7.32 9.44
N TYR A 68 24.21 6.44 8.44
CA TYR A 68 23.04 6.17 7.60
C TYR A 68 21.82 5.71 8.41
N VAL A 69 22.02 4.74 9.31
CA VAL A 69 20.93 4.18 10.13
C VAL A 69 20.38 5.23 11.08
N ASP A 70 21.25 6.05 11.68
CA ASP A 70 20.85 7.12 12.58
C ASP A 70 20.02 8.20 11.88
N ILE A 71 20.35 8.52 10.63
CA ILE A 71 19.58 9.47 9.82
C ILE A 71 18.22 8.86 9.44
N VAL A 72 18.20 7.61 8.97
CA VAL A 72 16.97 6.92 8.54
C VAL A 72 15.99 6.73 9.70
N GLN A 73 16.48 6.37 10.88
CA GLN A 73 15.64 6.14 12.07
C GLN A 73 15.29 7.42 12.84
N GLY A 74 15.84 8.58 12.44
CA GLY A 74 15.61 9.85 13.14
C GLY A 74 16.39 10.01 14.45
N ASN A 75 17.38 9.16 14.74
CA ASN A 75 18.29 9.34 15.87
C ASN A 75 19.14 10.60 15.70
N ARG A 76 19.45 10.96 14.44
CA ARG A 76 20.12 12.21 14.06
C ARG A 76 19.27 12.96 13.06
N VAL A 77 18.81 14.15 13.44
CA VAL A 77 17.87 14.96 12.66
C VAL A 77 18.55 16.22 12.12
N GLY A 78 18.40 16.51 10.82
CA GLY A 78 19.10 17.61 10.20
C GLY A 78 18.86 17.80 8.70
N VAL A 79 19.79 18.52 8.09
CA VAL A 79 19.92 18.69 6.64
C VAL A 79 21.33 18.23 6.29
N TRP A 80 21.44 17.14 5.55
CA TRP A 80 22.68 16.39 5.37
C TRP A 80 23.14 16.51 3.92
N ASN A 81 24.43 16.81 3.71
CA ASN A 81 25.01 16.77 2.37
C ASN A 81 25.26 15.31 1.99
N ILE A 82 24.75 14.87 0.85
CA ILE A 82 24.71 13.47 0.46
C ILE A 82 25.25 13.26 -0.97
N PRO A 83 25.88 12.11 -1.25
CA PRO A 83 26.37 11.81 -2.59
C PRO A 83 25.28 11.39 -3.57
N TYR A 84 24.14 10.86 -3.13
CA TYR A 84 23.09 10.33 -4.01
C TYR A 84 21.70 10.54 -3.41
N MET A 85 20.75 10.94 -4.25
CA MET A 85 19.32 11.04 -3.96
C MET A 85 18.51 10.50 -5.15
N ALA A 86 17.30 10.02 -4.89
CA ALA A 86 16.36 9.52 -5.89
C ALA A 86 14.91 9.83 -5.49
N ASN A 87 13.95 9.39 -6.29
CA ASN A 87 12.49 9.39 -6.06
C ASN A 87 11.82 10.77 -5.91
N ILE A 88 12.31 11.65 -5.03
CA ILE A 88 11.77 12.98 -4.82
C ILE A 88 12.86 13.98 -4.48
N TYR A 89 12.91 15.09 -5.22
CA TYR A 89 13.85 16.16 -4.97
C TYR A 89 13.39 17.50 -5.58
N LEU A 90 13.77 18.57 -4.91
CA LEU A 90 13.53 19.95 -5.30
C LEU A 90 14.86 20.58 -5.75
N ILE A 91 14.86 21.17 -6.95
CA ILE A 91 16.00 21.90 -7.51
C ILE A 91 15.61 23.34 -7.74
N LYS A 92 16.45 24.29 -7.34
CA LYS A 92 16.29 25.69 -7.73
C LYS A 92 16.44 25.86 -9.23
N GLY A 93 15.48 26.52 -9.87
CA GLY A 93 15.52 26.82 -11.29
C GLY A 93 16.77 27.61 -11.69
N GLN A 94 17.24 28.52 -10.83
CA GLN A 94 18.50 29.24 -11.05
C GLN A 94 19.69 28.27 -11.17
N THR A 95 19.79 27.26 -10.30
CA THR A 95 20.86 26.25 -10.34
C THR A 95 20.84 25.49 -11.67
N LEU A 96 19.67 25.14 -12.19
CA LEU A 96 19.51 24.53 -13.52
C LEU A 96 19.98 25.43 -14.68
N ARG A 97 19.95 26.76 -14.51
CA ARG A 97 20.30 27.73 -15.56
C ARG A 97 21.75 28.21 -15.47
N SER A 98 22.31 28.35 -14.27
CA SER A 98 23.63 28.93 -14.07
C SER A 98 24.74 27.91 -13.84
N GLU A 99 24.45 26.81 -13.14
CA GLU A 99 25.45 25.84 -12.70
C GLU A 99 25.33 24.53 -13.49
N MET A 100 24.09 24.10 -13.75
CA MET A 100 23.78 22.88 -14.49
C MET A 100 23.28 23.19 -15.90
N LYS A 101 24.16 23.70 -16.77
CA LYS A 101 23.84 24.15 -18.15
C LYS A 101 23.73 23.07 -19.24
N GLU A 102 24.40 21.94 -19.10
CA GLU A 102 24.30 20.79 -20.02
C GLU A 102 22.87 20.23 -20.09
N LYS A 103 22.49 19.56 -21.18
CA LYS A 103 21.12 19.02 -21.34
C LYS A 103 20.96 17.58 -20.84
N ASN A 104 22.03 16.79 -20.84
CA ASN A 104 21.98 15.34 -20.64
C ASN A 104 22.33 14.90 -19.21
N TYR A 105 21.71 15.49 -18.18
CA TYR A 105 22.02 15.12 -16.80
C TYR A 105 21.66 13.69 -16.42
N PHE A 106 20.58 13.19 -17.01
CA PHE A 106 20.02 11.88 -16.75
C PHE A 106 20.60 10.80 -17.68
N MET A 107 21.54 11.15 -18.57
CA MET A 107 22.12 10.22 -19.52
C MET A 107 23.64 10.29 -19.42
N ARG A 108 24.24 9.22 -18.88
CA ARG A 108 25.68 9.06 -18.83
C ARG A 108 26.05 7.59 -18.90
N ASP A 109 26.75 7.21 -19.96
CA ASP A 109 27.26 5.86 -20.18
C ASP A 109 26.16 4.78 -19.98
N LYS A 110 26.35 3.88 -19.02
CA LYS A 110 25.44 2.81 -18.61
C LYS A 110 24.85 3.03 -17.21
N LEU A 111 24.99 4.24 -16.64
CA LEU A 111 24.41 4.55 -15.33
C LEU A 111 22.89 4.70 -15.43
N ASP A 112 22.19 4.37 -14.34
CA ASP A 112 20.78 4.75 -14.25
C ASP A 112 20.63 6.28 -14.19
N PRO A 113 19.46 6.80 -14.60
CA PRO A 113 19.21 8.24 -14.68
C PRO A 113 19.50 9.03 -13.39
N ASP A 114 19.19 8.47 -12.22
CA ASP A 114 19.40 9.15 -10.93
C ASP A 114 20.88 9.16 -10.54
N MET A 115 21.59 8.05 -10.77
CA MET A 115 23.05 8.01 -10.61
C MET A 115 23.74 9.00 -11.55
N ALA A 116 23.27 9.12 -12.80
CA ALA A 116 23.79 10.08 -13.76
C ALA A 116 23.57 11.52 -13.28
N LEU A 117 22.37 11.87 -12.82
CA LEU A 117 22.05 13.19 -12.28
C LEU A 117 22.97 13.52 -11.09
N CYS A 118 23.02 12.61 -10.11
CA CYS A 118 23.81 12.80 -8.89
C CYS A 118 25.30 12.93 -9.20
N ARG A 119 25.82 12.11 -10.11
CA ARG A 119 27.23 12.18 -10.52
C ARG A 119 27.55 13.50 -11.18
N ASN A 120 26.71 13.97 -12.11
CA ASN A 120 26.91 15.24 -12.79
C ASN A 120 26.86 16.42 -11.82
N ALA A 121 25.93 16.41 -10.85
CA ALA A 121 25.86 17.43 -9.80
C ALA A 121 27.15 17.47 -8.96
N ARG A 122 27.70 16.31 -8.57
CA ARG A 122 28.97 16.22 -7.83
C ARG A 122 30.15 16.74 -8.63
N GLU A 123 30.27 16.38 -9.90
CA GLU A 123 31.36 16.85 -10.78
C GLU A 123 31.31 18.37 -11.03
N MET A 124 30.11 18.97 -10.97
CA MET A 124 29.90 20.41 -11.03
C MET A 124 30.06 21.13 -9.68
N GLY A 125 30.40 20.41 -8.61
CA GLY A 125 30.54 20.97 -7.26
C GLY A 125 29.23 21.43 -6.62
N VAL A 126 28.09 20.95 -7.12
CA VAL A 126 26.76 21.26 -6.61
C VAL A 126 26.39 20.26 -5.53
N PHE A 127 26.29 20.72 -4.27
CA PHE A 127 25.85 19.88 -3.16
C PHE A 127 24.37 19.50 -3.28
N MET A 128 24.09 18.25 -2.94
CA MET A 128 22.75 17.68 -2.82
C MET A 128 22.46 17.44 -1.35
N TYR A 129 21.27 17.81 -0.91
CA TYR A 129 20.91 17.71 0.51
C TYR A 129 19.72 16.77 0.70
N ILE A 130 19.70 16.01 1.80
CA ILE A 130 18.51 15.31 2.30
C ILE A 130 18.11 15.94 3.63
N THR A 131 16.81 16.07 3.90
CA THR A 131 16.33 16.49 5.21
C THR A 131 15.38 15.47 5.82
N ASN A 132 15.61 15.17 7.10
CA ASN A 132 14.75 14.33 7.93
C ASN A 132 14.19 15.11 9.14
N ARG A 133 14.12 16.45 9.03
CA ARG A 133 13.58 17.34 10.09
C ARG A 133 12.10 17.15 10.37
N HIS A 134 11.39 16.57 9.42
CA HIS A 134 9.98 16.24 9.52
C HIS A 134 9.78 14.86 8.93
N GLU A 135 8.70 14.20 9.33
CA GLU A 135 8.17 13.10 8.54
C GLU A 135 7.51 13.69 7.29
N PHE A 136 7.94 13.21 6.12
CA PHE A 136 7.46 13.69 4.83
C PHE A 136 6.53 12.69 4.14
N GLY A 137 6.82 11.40 4.31
CA GLY A 137 6.15 10.35 3.58
C GLY A 137 6.91 9.03 3.63
N ARG A 138 6.56 8.14 2.69
CA ARG A 138 7.10 6.78 2.57
C ARG A 138 7.31 6.41 1.10
N LEU A 139 8.04 5.33 0.87
CA LEU A 139 8.25 4.73 -0.44
C LEU A 139 7.45 3.43 -0.56
N LEU A 140 6.77 3.25 -1.69
CA LEU A 140 6.11 2.00 -2.05
C LEU A 140 7.14 0.93 -2.46
N SER A 141 6.77 -0.33 -2.27
CA SER A 141 7.45 -1.49 -2.82
C SER A 141 6.81 -1.82 -4.18
N THR A 142 7.56 -1.64 -5.26
CA THR A 142 7.11 -1.92 -6.65
C THR A 142 7.79 -3.13 -7.29
N ALA A 143 8.74 -3.77 -6.58
CA ALA A 143 9.62 -4.78 -7.16
C ALA A 143 8.90 -6.04 -7.66
N ASN A 144 7.81 -6.44 -7.01
CA ASN A 144 7.03 -7.64 -7.32
C ASN A 144 5.56 -7.32 -7.62
N TYR A 145 5.28 -6.11 -8.09
CA TYR A 145 3.91 -5.68 -8.35
C TYR A 145 3.32 -6.46 -9.54
N ASN A 146 2.33 -7.30 -9.25
CA ASN A 146 1.60 -8.04 -10.29
C ASN A 146 0.55 -7.14 -10.94
N THR A 147 0.46 -7.18 -12.28
CA THR A 147 -0.47 -6.38 -13.08
C THR A 147 -1.52 -7.25 -13.80
N SER A 148 -1.60 -8.54 -13.46
CA SER A 148 -2.48 -9.49 -14.14
C SER A 148 -3.92 -9.53 -13.62
N HIS A 149 -4.19 -8.96 -12.45
CA HIS A 149 -5.52 -8.94 -11.83
C HIS A 149 -6.31 -7.73 -12.32
N TYR A 150 -7.65 -7.79 -12.18
CA TYR A 150 -8.49 -6.66 -12.55
C TYR A 150 -8.23 -5.48 -11.60
N ASN A 151 -8.19 -5.76 -10.29
CA ASN A 151 -7.83 -4.83 -9.22
C ASN A 151 -6.56 -5.31 -8.50
N ASN A 152 -5.40 -4.96 -9.06
CA ASN A 152 -4.08 -5.43 -8.59
C ASN A 152 -3.73 -5.05 -7.15
N ASP A 153 -4.25 -3.91 -6.67
CA ASP A 153 -3.94 -3.39 -5.34
C ASP A 153 -4.54 -4.25 -4.22
N LEU A 154 -5.58 -5.07 -4.50
CA LEU A 154 -6.13 -6.04 -3.54
C LEU A 154 -5.06 -7.02 -3.03
N TRP A 155 -4.05 -7.34 -3.85
CA TRP A 155 -2.95 -8.25 -3.49
C TRP A 155 -1.78 -7.57 -2.77
N GLN A 156 -1.82 -6.25 -2.54
CA GLN A 156 -0.70 -5.50 -1.98
C GLN A 156 -0.59 -5.54 -0.46
N ILE A 157 -1.43 -6.33 0.23
CA ILE A 157 -1.47 -6.40 1.70
C ILE A 157 -0.11 -6.74 2.33
N PHE A 158 0.75 -7.51 1.64
CA PHE A 158 2.08 -7.88 2.14
C PHE A 158 3.18 -6.87 1.77
N GLU A 159 3.15 -6.35 0.54
CA GLU A 159 4.21 -5.49 0.00
C GLU A 159 4.08 -4.05 0.50
N ASN A 160 2.84 -3.55 0.60
CA ASN A 160 2.49 -2.18 0.99
C ASN A 160 1.37 -2.17 2.04
N PRO A 161 1.57 -2.78 3.24
CA PRO A 161 0.51 -3.01 4.22
C PRO A 161 -0.14 -1.72 4.76
N VAL A 162 0.63 -0.63 4.85
CA VAL A 162 0.12 0.67 5.35
C VAL A 162 -0.85 1.27 4.34
N ASP A 163 -0.42 1.37 3.09
CA ASP A 163 -1.22 1.89 1.98
C ASP A 163 -2.44 1.02 1.73
N TRP A 164 -2.27 -0.31 1.72
CA TRP A 164 -3.36 -1.27 1.61
C TRP A 164 -4.40 -1.07 2.72
N LYS A 165 -3.97 -0.90 3.97
CA LYS A 165 -4.88 -0.64 5.09
C LYS A 165 -5.60 0.70 4.95
N GLU A 166 -4.91 1.77 4.57
CA GLU A 166 -5.51 3.09 4.37
C GLU A 166 -6.57 3.09 3.25
N THR A 167 -6.38 2.27 2.21
CA THR A 167 -7.34 2.13 1.10
C THR A 167 -8.51 1.20 1.44
N TYR A 168 -8.22 0.01 1.98
CA TYR A 168 -9.19 -1.10 2.01
C TYR A 168 -9.84 -1.34 3.37
N ILE A 169 -9.26 -0.87 4.46
CA ILE A 169 -9.86 -1.04 5.80
C ILE A 169 -10.70 0.18 6.13
N ASN A 170 -11.85 -0.05 6.73
CA ASN A 170 -12.77 1.00 7.13
C ASN A 170 -12.05 2.00 8.07
N PRO A 171 -12.16 3.33 7.83
CA PRO A 171 -11.51 4.33 8.66
C PRO A 171 -11.91 4.27 10.14
N ASN A 172 -13.11 3.75 10.46
CA ASN A 172 -13.58 3.57 11.82
C ASN A 172 -13.12 2.24 12.47
N TYR A 173 -12.43 1.35 11.74
CA TYR A 173 -11.94 0.08 12.29
C TYR A 173 -11.14 0.28 13.58
N SER A 174 -10.22 1.25 13.63
CA SER A 174 -9.42 1.52 14.83
C SER A 174 -10.26 1.94 16.04
N LYS A 175 -11.43 2.57 15.81
CA LYS A 175 -12.35 2.98 16.89
C LYS A 175 -13.03 1.79 17.56
N ILE A 176 -13.00 0.60 16.96
CA ILE A 176 -13.42 -0.65 17.62
C ILE A 176 -12.70 -0.81 18.95
N PHE A 177 -11.39 -0.53 19.00
CA PHE A 177 -10.56 -0.76 20.17
C PHE A 177 -10.57 0.39 21.18
N THR A 178 -10.93 1.61 20.76
CA THR A 178 -10.93 2.80 21.63
C THR A 178 -12.33 3.23 22.08
N ASP A 179 -13.30 3.25 21.16
CA ASP A 179 -14.61 3.89 21.35
C ASP A 179 -15.74 2.86 21.45
N ASN A 180 -15.39 1.57 21.37
CA ASN A 180 -16.29 0.42 21.50
C ASN A 180 -17.53 0.46 20.60
N ILE A 181 -17.33 0.80 19.33
CA ILE A 181 -18.38 0.90 18.30
C ILE A 181 -18.95 -0.46 17.82
N VAL A 182 -18.64 -1.55 18.53
CA VAL A 182 -19.11 -2.90 18.17
C VAL A 182 -20.53 -3.07 18.68
N GLU A 183 -21.44 -3.46 17.80
CA GLU A 183 -22.82 -3.77 18.13
C GLU A 183 -23.02 -5.27 18.33
N GLN A 184 -24.07 -5.64 19.06
CA GLN A 184 -24.48 -7.03 19.27
C GLN A 184 -25.97 -7.20 18.94
N PRO A 185 -26.36 -7.24 17.65
CA PRO A 185 -27.76 -7.29 17.26
C PRO A 185 -28.50 -8.57 17.72
N CYS A 186 -27.78 -9.67 17.88
CA CYS A 186 -28.29 -10.93 18.42
C CYS A 186 -27.31 -11.49 19.46
N PRO A 187 -27.75 -12.37 20.39
CA PRO A 187 -26.85 -13.05 21.32
C PRO A 187 -25.67 -13.71 20.60
N ASP A 188 -24.45 -13.37 21.03
CA ASP A 188 -23.17 -13.81 20.46
C ASP A 188 -22.98 -13.54 18.94
N VAL A 189 -23.72 -12.58 18.38
CA VAL A 189 -23.52 -12.05 17.03
C VAL A 189 -23.01 -10.62 17.13
N PHE A 190 -21.76 -10.39 16.73
CA PHE A 190 -21.12 -9.08 16.79
C PHE A 190 -21.04 -8.43 15.42
N TRP A 191 -21.28 -7.13 15.38
CA TRP A 191 -21.30 -6.34 14.16
C TRP A 191 -20.38 -5.12 14.29
N PHE A 192 -19.49 -4.93 13.32
CA PHE A 192 -18.50 -3.87 13.33
C PHE A 192 -18.05 -3.52 11.90
N PRO A 193 -17.57 -2.29 11.66
CA PRO A 193 -17.05 -1.90 10.35
C PRO A 193 -15.68 -2.53 10.08
N ILE A 194 -15.49 -3.08 8.88
CA ILE A 194 -14.24 -3.78 8.52
C ILE A 194 -13.64 -3.27 7.20
N PHE A 195 -14.36 -3.36 6.09
CA PHE A 195 -13.90 -2.90 4.79
C PHE A 195 -14.37 -1.47 4.47
N SER A 196 -13.61 -0.78 3.64
CA SER A 196 -14.03 0.45 2.96
C SER A 196 -14.97 0.11 1.79
N ASP A 197 -15.71 1.11 1.30
CA ASP A 197 -16.55 0.93 0.09
C ASP A 197 -15.68 0.50 -1.10
N THR A 198 -14.48 1.07 -1.26
CA THR A 198 -13.51 0.67 -2.30
C THR A 198 -13.11 -0.80 -2.22
N ALA A 199 -12.88 -1.34 -1.02
CA ALA A 199 -12.57 -2.76 -0.86
C ALA A 199 -13.74 -3.65 -1.29
N CYS A 200 -14.96 -3.26 -0.94
CA CYS A 200 -16.16 -3.99 -1.31
C CYS A 200 -16.37 -3.96 -2.83
N ASP A 201 -16.30 -2.78 -3.44
CA ASP A 201 -16.49 -2.59 -4.88
C ASP A 201 -15.44 -3.37 -5.68
N GLU A 202 -14.15 -3.20 -5.37
CA GLU A 202 -13.06 -3.84 -6.12
C GLU A 202 -13.08 -5.37 -5.95
N LEU A 203 -13.46 -5.88 -4.78
CA LEU A 203 -13.61 -7.32 -4.56
C LEU A 203 -14.78 -7.90 -5.37
N VAL A 204 -15.92 -7.21 -5.43
CA VAL A 204 -17.06 -7.62 -6.26
C VAL A 204 -16.69 -7.60 -7.74
N GLU A 205 -16.02 -6.54 -8.20
CA GLU A 205 -15.54 -6.43 -9.59
C GLU A 205 -14.61 -7.58 -9.98
N GLU A 206 -13.66 -7.95 -9.12
CA GLU A 206 -12.74 -9.06 -9.37
C GLU A 206 -13.49 -10.41 -9.46
N MET A 207 -14.48 -10.63 -8.59
CA MET A 207 -15.32 -11.84 -8.62
C MET A 207 -16.17 -11.92 -9.89
N GLU A 208 -16.78 -10.80 -10.31
CA GLU A 208 -17.55 -10.74 -11.55
C GLU A 208 -16.65 -10.86 -12.79
N HIS A 209 -15.44 -10.31 -12.76
CA HIS A 209 -14.44 -10.46 -13.82
C HIS A 209 -14.01 -11.92 -14.00
N PHE A 210 -13.83 -12.65 -12.89
CA PHE A 210 -13.58 -14.09 -12.95
C PHE A 210 -14.78 -14.86 -13.52
N GLY A 211 -15.99 -14.51 -13.09
CA GLY A 211 -17.27 -14.90 -13.71
C GLY A 211 -17.67 -16.38 -13.59
N GLN A 212 -16.79 -17.27 -13.11
CA GLN A 212 -17.08 -18.70 -12.96
C GLN A 212 -17.75 -18.98 -11.61
N TRP A 213 -18.99 -18.54 -11.46
CA TRP A 213 -19.81 -18.81 -10.28
C TRP A 213 -20.31 -20.28 -10.24
N SER A 214 -20.41 -20.89 -9.05
CA SER A 214 -20.75 -22.33 -8.89
C SER A 214 -22.14 -22.72 -9.42
N GLY A 215 -23.09 -21.78 -9.41
CA GLY A 215 -24.49 -22.02 -9.71
C GLY A 215 -25.28 -22.68 -8.59
N GLY A 216 -24.78 -22.72 -7.35
CA GLY A 216 -25.51 -23.23 -6.19
C GLY A 216 -25.79 -24.74 -6.28
N LYS A 217 -24.89 -25.50 -6.91
CA LYS A 217 -25.04 -26.94 -7.10
C LYS A 217 -24.31 -27.71 -6.01
N HIS A 218 -24.91 -28.80 -5.54
CA HIS A 218 -24.32 -29.69 -4.53
C HIS A 218 -23.02 -30.36 -4.96
N GLN A 219 -22.78 -30.53 -6.25
CA GLN A 219 -21.53 -31.07 -6.77
C GLN A 219 -20.69 -29.93 -7.31
N ASP A 220 -19.56 -29.68 -6.66
CA ASP A 220 -18.58 -28.72 -7.09
C ASP A 220 -17.20 -29.38 -7.13
N SER A 221 -16.69 -29.62 -8.34
CA SER A 221 -15.37 -30.23 -8.55
C SER A 221 -14.20 -29.31 -8.20
N ARG A 222 -14.47 -28.04 -7.88
CA ARG A 222 -13.49 -26.99 -7.57
C ARG A 222 -13.13 -26.97 -6.08
N ILE A 223 -13.96 -27.58 -5.22
CA ILE A 223 -13.71 -27.72 -3.79
C ILE A 223 -13.14 -29.10 -3.43
N SER A 224 -12.34 -29.16 -2.37
CA SER A 224 -11.76 -30.42 -1.88
C SER A 224 -12.87 -31.29 -1.29
N GLY A 225 -13.18 -32.41 -1.95
CA GLY A 225 -14.26 -33.33 -1.55
C GLY A 225 -15.43 -33.41 -2.54
N GLY A 226 -15.54 -32.48 -3.48
CA GLY A 226 -16.48 -32.59 -4.61
C GLY A 226 -17.97 -32.42 -4.29
N TYR A 227 -18.32 -32.18 -3.03
CA TYR A 227 -19.71 -32.13 -2.56
C TYR A 227 -19.92 -31.07 -1.47
N GLU A 228 -20.91 -30.22 -1.68
CA GLU A 228 -21.31 -29.18 -0.75
C GLU A 228 -22.67 -29.52 -0.14
N ASN A 229 -22.71 -29.68 1.19
CA ASN A 229 -23.94 -30.04 1.90
C ASN A 229 -24.99 -28.93 1.81
N VAL A 230 -24.56 -27.67 1.70
CA VAL A 230 -25.42 -26.49 1.64
C VAL A 230 -24.90 -25.57 0.54
N PRO A 231 -25.31 -25.77 -0.72
CA PRO A 231 -24.63 -25.14 -1.83
C PRO A 231 -24.96 -23.66 -1.96
N THR A 232 -23.95 -22.87 -2.29
CA THR A 232 -24.05 -21.43 -2.57
C THR A 232 -23.51 -21.11 -3.95
N ASP A 233 -24.09 -20.11 -4.64
CA ASP A 233 -23.57 -19.59 -5.91
C ASP A 233 -22.35 -18.71 -5.62
N ASP A 234 -21.18 -19.33 -5.63
CA ASP A 234 -19.98 -18.73 -5.04
C ASP A 234 -18.70 -18.88 -5.89
N ILE A 235 -17.71 -18.10 -5.46
CA ILE A 235 -16.32 -18.16 -5.91
C ILE A 235 -15.44 -18.16 -4.66
N HIS A 236 -14.56 -19.16 -4.56
CA HIS A 236 -13.58 -19.25 -3.48
C HIS A 236 -12.37 -18.36 -3.75
N MET A 237 -11.79 -17.79 -2.69
CA MET A 237 -10.57 -16.96 -2.77
C MET A 237 -9.41 -17.70 -3.46
N LYS A 238 -9.29 -19.01 -3.23
CA LYS A 238 -8.32 -19.87 -3.90
C LYS A 238 -8.44 -19.88 -5.42
N GLN A 239 -9.65 -19.74 -5.97
CA GLN A 239 -9.88 -19.78 -7.42
C GLN A 239 -9.35 -18.53 -8.12
N ILE A 240 -9.37 -17.39 -7.43
CA ILE A 240 -8.80 -16.12 -7.93
C ILE A 240 -7.38 -15.87 -7.43
N GLY A 241 -6.84 -16.76 -6.58
CA GLY A 241 -5.49 -16.63 -6.03
C GLY A 241 -5.35 -15.58 -4.91
N LEU A 242 -6.42 -15.26 -4.19
CA LEU A 242 -6.44 -14.28 -3.07
C LEU A 242 -6.38 -14.96 -1.69
N ASP A 243 -6.23 -16.29 -1.63
CA ASP A 243 -6.38 -17.05 -0.38
C ASP A 243 -5.32 -16.68 0.69
N ASN A 244 -4.07 -16.44 0.28
CA ASN A 244 -2.99 -16.09 1.20
C ASN A 244 -3.20 -14.69 1.80
N GLU A 245 -3.57 -13.73 0.96
CA GLU A 245 -3.87 -12.35 1.30
C GLU A 245 -5.08 -12.29 2.22
N TRP A 246 -6.12 -13.07 1.91
CA TRP A 246 -7.33 -13.18 2.73
C TRP A 246 -7.04 -13.77 4.12
N LEU A 247 -6.23 -14.82 4.21
CA LEU A 247 -5.81 -15.39 5.49
C LEU A 247 -4.96 -14.40 6.30
N HIS A 248 -4.13 -13.58 5.65
CA HIS A 248 -3.41 -12.52 6.33
C HIS A 248 -4.37 -11.43 6.83
N PHE A 249 -5.35 -11.01 6.03
CA PHE A 249 -6.42 -10.12 6.46
C PHE A 249 -7.15 -10.64 7.71
N ILE A 250 -7.52 -11.93 7.75
CA ILE A 250 -8.16 -12.52 8.93
C ILE A 250 -7.26 -12.41 10.17
N ARG A 251 -5.96 -12.69 10.02
CA ARG A 251 -5.02 -12.63 11.15
C ARG A 251 -4.80 -11.21 11.65
N GLU A 252 -4.68 -10.24 10.76
CA GLU A 252 -4.35 -8.86 11.11
C GLU A 252 -5.57 -8.05 11.57
N PHE A 253 -6.74 -8.30 10.99
CA PHE A 253 -7.91 -7.45 11.20
C PHE A 253 -9.09 -8.14 11.88
N ILE A 254 -9.25 -9.46 11.75
CA ILE A 254 -10.37 -10.15 12.40
C ILE A 254 -9.95 -10.73 13.76
N ALA A 255 -8.82 -11.42 13.83
CA ALA A 255 -8.37 -12.08 15.05
C ALA A 255 -8.28 -11.14 16.26
N PRO A 256 -7.81 -9.87 16.14
CA PRO A 256 -7.80 -8.93 17.27
C PRO A 256 -9.21 -8.56 17.75
N VAL A 257 -10.17 -8.41 16.82
CA VAL A 257 -11.57 -8.12 17.17
C VAL A 257 -12.21 -9.33 17.83
N THR A 258 -11.98 -10.54 17.32
CA THR A 258 -12.45 -11.80 17.91
C THR A 258 -11.95 -11.95 19.35
N LEU A 259 -10.66 -11.72 19.60
CA LEU A 259 -10.10 -11.78 20.96
C LEU A 259 -10.75 -10.74 21.89
N LYS A 260 -11.08 -9.56 21.37
CA LYS A 260 -11.76 -8.51 22.14
C LYS A 260 -13.18 -8.92 22.53
N VAL A 261 -13.99 -9.43 21.59
CA VAL A 261 -15.40 -9.74 21.85
C VAL A 261 -15.61 -11.09 22.54
N PHE A 262 -14.71 -12.05 22.31
CA PHE A 262 -14.67 -13.34 22.99
C PHE A 262 -13.43 -13.43 23.89
N ALA A 263 -13.46 -12.71 25.00
CA ALA A 263 -12.34 -12.65 25.94
C ALA A 263 -11.88 -14.06 26.36
N GLY A 264 -10.58 -14.34 26.16
CA GLY A 264 -9.96 -15.63 26.46
C GLY A 264 -9.94 -16.61 25.27
N TYR A 265 -10.60 -16.30 24.15
CA TYR A 265 -10.48 -17.06 22.92
C TYR A 265 -9.39 -16.50 22.01
N TYR A 266 -8.40 -17.33 21.68
CA TYR A 266 -7.28 -16.98 20.80
C TYR A 266 -7.38 -17.75 19.49
N THR A 267 -7.53 -17.02 18.38
CA THR A 267 -7.52 -17.60 17.04
C THR A 267 -6.20 -17.32 16.32
N LYS A 268 -5.72 -18.31 15.56
CA LYS A 268 -4.58 -18.16 14.64
C LYS A 268 -5.00 -17.67 13.24
N GLY A 269 -6.29 -17.34 13.06
CA GLY A 269 -6.83 -16.91 11.77
C GLY A 269 -6.69 -17.98 10.69
N TYR A 270 -7.04 -19.22 11.01
CA TYR A 270 -7.07 -20.31 10.04
C TYR A 270 -8.49 -20.47 9.49
N ALA A 271 -8.63 -20.45 8.18
CA ALA A 271 -9.89 -20.67 7.49
C ALA A 271 -9.66 -21.47 6.21
N LEU A 272 -10.32 -22.63 6.08
CA LEU A 272 -10.22 -23.48 4.89
C LEU A 272 -11.18 -23.07 3.77
N LEU A 273 -12.29 -22.43 4.15
CA LEU A 273 -13.36 -22.06 3.24
C LEU A 273 -13.51 -20.55 3.30
N ASN A 274 -13.01 -19.87 2.28
CA ASN A 274 -13.11 -18.43 2.09
C ASN A 274 -13.72 -18.21 0.70
N PHE A 275 -14.88 -17.59 0.63
CA PHE A 275 -15.62 -17.45 -0.62
C PHE A 275 -16.56 -16.25 -0.57
N VAL A 276 -16.88 -15.71 -1.74
CA VAL A 276 -17.93 -14.71 -1.93
C VAL A 276 -19.15 -15.41 -2.49
N VAL A 277 -20.31 -15.14 -1.90
CA VAL A 277 -21.60 -15.67 -2.36
C VAL A 277 -22.37 -14.58 -3.10
N LYS A 278 -22.97 -14.93 -4.23
CA LYS A 278 -23.88 -14.09 -4.98
C LYS A 278 -25.31 -14.56 -4.83
N TYR A 279 -26.15 -13.74 -4.22
CA TYR A 279 -27.60 -13.97 -4.23
C TYR A 279 -28.24 -13.20 -5.37
N SER A 280 -29.07 -13.88 -6.15
CA SER A 280 -29.86 -13.28 -7.24
C SER A 280 -31.24 -13.93 -7.34
N PRO A 281 -32.29 -13.18 -7.75
CA PRO A 281 -33.63 -13.74 -7.91
C PRO A 281 -33.68 -14.91 -8.91
N ASP A 282 -32.88 -14.84 -9.97
CA ASP A 282 -32.92 -15.79 -11.10
C ASP A 282 -32.12 -17.07 -10.87
N ARG A 283 -31.13 -17.06 -9.96
CA ARG A 283 -30.28 -18.24 -9.67
C ARG A 283 -30.50 -18.78 -8.26
N GLN A 284 -30.01 -18.06 -7.26
CA GLN A 284 -30.11 -18.45 -5.86
C GLN A 284 -30.46 -17.24 -5.01
N ARG A 285 -31.71 -17.17 -4.54
CA ARG A 285 -32.23 -16.03 -3.76
C ARG A 285 -32.13 -16.18 -2.25
N SER A 286 -31.86 -17.39 -1.76
CA SER A 286 -31.91 -17.70 -0.34
C SER A 286 -31.03 -18.89 -0.01
N LEU A 287 -30.56 -18.95 1.23
CA LEU A 287 -29.89 -20.10 1.80
C LEU A 287 -30.77 -20.70 2.92
N ARG A 288 -30.92 -22.02 2.91
CA ARG A 288 -31.73 -22.72 3.92
C ARG A 288 -31.04 -22.68 5.29
N PRO A 289 -31.79 -22.83 6.41
CA PRO A 289 -31.18 -22.94 7.73
C PRO A 289 -30.15 -24.07 7.79
N HIS A 290 -28.98 -23.77 8.37
CA HIS A 290 -27.87 -24.71 8.52
C HIS A 290 -26.92 -24.25 9.64
N HIS A 291 -25.92 -25.07 9.92
CA HIS A 291 -24.78 -24.71 10.74
C HIS A 291 -23.53 -24.66 9.87
N ASP A 292 -22.68 -23.68 10.14
CA ASP A 292 -21.37 -23.60 9.51
C ASP A 292 -20.41 -24.61 10.15
N SER A 293 -19.53 -25.16 9.34
CA SER A 293 -18.46 -26.04 9.81
C SER A 293 -17.26 -25.23 10.32
N SER A 294 -17.50 -24.36 11.31
CA SER A 294 -16.53 -23.41 11.86
C SER A 294 -16.69 -23.27 13.39
N THR A 295 -15.68 -22.71 14.06
CA THR A 295 -15.83 -22.28 15.47
C THR A 295 -16.58 -20.96 15.58
N PHE A 296 -16.32 -20.05 14.63
CA PHE A 296 -17.08 -18.82 14.39
C PHE A 296 -17.03 -18.52 12.89
N THR A 297 -18.01 -17.78 12.40
CA THR A 297 -18.10 -17.39 10.99
C THR A 297 -17.95 -15.89 10.84
N ILE A 298 -17.24 -15.47 9.78
CA ILE A 298 -17.11 -14.07 9.37
C ILE A 298 -18.05 -13.87 8.19
N ASN A 299 -18.99 -12.94 8.30
CA ASN A 299 -19.89 -12.57 7.23
C ASN A 299 -19.77 -11.07 6.97
N ILE A 300 -19.38 -10.70 5.75
CA ILE A 300 -19.10 -9.33 5.35
C ILE A 300 -20.03 -8.99 4.19
N ALA A 301 -20.85 -7.95 4.36
CA ALA A 301 -21.65 -7.40 3.27
C ALA A 301 -20.74 -6.64 2.29
N LEU A 302 -20.93 -6.86 0.99
CA LEU A 302 -20.11 -6.26 -0.07
C LEU A 302 -20.86 -5.23 -0.93
N ASN A 303 -22.16 -5.01 -0.67
CA ASN A 303 -22.98 -4.04 -1.38
C ASN A 303 -24.13 -3.53 -0.49
N LYS A 304 -24.92 -2.57 -0.99
CA LYS A 304 -25.86 -1.78 -0.17
C LYS A 304 -27.29 -2.26 -0.32
N VAL A 305 -27.93 -2.53 0.82
CA VAL A 305 -29.37 -2.76 0.88
C VAL A 305 -30.15 -1.51 0.46
N GLY A 306 -31.17 -1.68 -0.37
CA GLY A 306 -32.01 -0.60 -0.90
C GLY A 306 -31.46 0.08 -2.16
N GLU A 307 -30.15 0.01 -2.41
CA GLU A 307 -29.51 0.49 -3.64
C GLU A 307 -29.26 -0.67 -4.61
N ASP A 308 -28.57 -1.71 -4.16
CA ASP A 308 -28.13 -2.84 -4.99
C ASP A 308 -29.05 -4.07 -4.89
N PHE A 309 -29.72 -4.25 -3.74
CA PHE A 309 -30.65 -5.36 -3.51
C PHE A 309 -31.77 -5.03 -2.52
N GLN A 310 -32.84 -5.85 -2.52
CA GLN A 310 -34.00 -5.75 -1.63
C GLN A 310 -34.36 -7.11 -1.04
#